data_AF-A0A2D5N8J9-F1
#
_entry.id   AF-A0A2D5N8J9-F1
#
_cell.length_a   1.000
_cell.length_b   1.000
_cell.length_c   1.000
_cell.angle_alpha   90.00
_cell.angle_beta   90.00
_cell.angle_gamma   90.00
#
_symmetry.space_group_name_H-M   'P 1'
#
loop_
_entity.id
_entity.type
_entity.pdbx_description
1 polymer ?
#
loop_
_entity_poly.entity_id
_entity_poly.type
_entity_poly.pdbx_seq_one_letter_code
_entity_poly.pdbx_strand_id
1 'polypeptide(L)'
;FDSTLSWVMKGAQTTDTARAILSYRGVMMKKHLLEGVRKGALTEEQAEAKFEAWVSEKENKIEGKVQSLNEAAQASRSARLAAEAEVNNARKAAIEAANAPVVEEAPAEEATEEAPAAEATEETPAAEVAEEAPAEEATEEAPAEESAE
;
A
#
# COMPACT_ATOMS: atom_id res chain seq x y z
N PHE A 1 2.84 27.29 18.21
CA PHE A 1 2.14 28.06 17.18
C PHE A 1 2.46 29.55 17.33
N ASP A 2 2.30 30.11 18.53
CA ASP A 2 2.52 31.55 18.76
C ASP A 2 3.98 31.97 18.62
N SER A 3 4.92 31.13 19.06
CA SER A 3 6.35 31.36 18.86
C SER A 3 6.72 31.49 17.38
N THR A 4 6.30 30.53 16.56
CA THR A 4 6.53 30.54 15.11
C THR A 4 5.87 31.73 14.43
N LEU A 5 4.66 32.09 14.83
CA LEU A 5 3.98 33.29 14.32
C LEU A 5 4.76 34.56 14.66
N SER A 6 5.27 34.68 15.88
CA SER A 6 6.06 35.85 16.31
C SER A 6 7.34 36.04 15.48
N TRP A 7 8.03 34.95 15.13
CA TRP A 7 9.23 35.00 14.28
C TRP A 7 8.89 35.42 12.86
N VAL A 8 7.84 34.85 12.28
CA VAL A 8 7.39 35.18 10.92
C VAL A 8 6.86 36.62 10.83
N MET A 9 6.20 37.13 11.87
CA MET A 9 5.78 38.54 11.97
C MET A 9 6.97 39.51 12.06
N LYS A 10 8.09 39.07 12.65
CA LYS A 10 9.35 39.84 12.70
C LYS A 10 10.17 39.76 11.40
N GLY A 11 9.69 39.03 10.38
CA GLY A 11 10.36 38.93 9.07
C GLY A 11 11.22 37.69 8.87
N ALA A 12 11.04 36.63 9.68
CA ALA A 12 11.73 35.36 9.43
C ALA A 12 11.35 34.82 8.03
N GLN A 13 12.37 34.53 7.22
CA GLN A 13 12.20 33.98 5.89
C GLN A 13 12.20 32.45 5.95
N THR A 14 11.08 31.85 5.54
CA THR A 14 10.91 30.40 5.54
C THR A 14 11.40 29.80 4.23
N THR A 15 12.06 28.64 4.33
CA THR A 15 12.33 27.76 3.19
C THR A 15 11.03 27.19 2.63
N ASP A 16 11.06 26.59 1.45
CA ASP A 16 9.84 26.13 0.77
C ASP A 16 9.09 25.04 1.56
N THR A 17 9.80 24.00 2.01
CA THR A 17 9.22 22.94 2.84
C THR A 17 8.67 23.49 4.16
N ALA A 18 9.39 24.40 4.81
CA ALA A 18 8.92 25.04 6.03
C ALA A 18 7.64 25.85 5.76
N ARG A 19 7.62 26.65 4.69
CA ARG A 19 6.45 27.42 4.27
C ARG A 19 5.24 26.53 4.02
N ALA A 20 5.42 25.38 3.38
CA ALA A 20 4.33 24.42 3.15
C ALA A 20 3.75 23.92 4.49
N ILE A 21 4.60 23.50 5.42
CA ILE A 21 4.19 23.02 6.75
C ILE A 21 3.47 24.14 7.55
N LEU A 22 4.06 25.34 7.58
CA LEU A 22 3.50 26.50 8.28
C LEU A 22 2.17 26.97 7.67
N SER A 23 2.03 26.88 6.35
CA SER A 23 0.79 27.20 5.63
C SER A 23 -0.30 26.20 5.96
N TYR A 24 0.02 24.91 5.98
CA TYR A 24 -0.92 23.85 6.36
C TYR A 24 -1.38 23.99 7.82
N ARG A 25 -0.46 24.33 8.73
CA ARG A 25 -0.75 24.56 10.15
C ARG A 25 -1.51 25.86 10.43
N GLY A 26 -1.61 26.77 9.45
CA GLY A 26 -2.34 28.04 9.54
C GLY A 26 -1.55 29.26 10.00
N VAL A 27 -0.25 29.14 10.28
CA VAL A 27 0.57 30.27 10.75
C VAL A 27 0.65 31.38 9.68
N MET A 28 0.80 31.01 8.41
CA MET A 28 0.84 31.98 7.31
C MET A 28 -0.51 32.69 7.10
N MET A 29 -1.63 31.99 7.30
CA MET A 29 -2.97 32.56 7.21
C MET A 29 -3.20 33.57 8.36
N LYS A 30 -2.86 33.20 9.60
CA LYS A 30 -2.99 34.12 10.74
C LYS A 30 -2.10 35.36 10.58
N LYS A 31 -0.89 35.20 10.05
CA LYS A 31 0.00 36.32 9.69
C LYS A 31 -0.67 37.30 8.71
N HIS A 32 -1.27 36.79 7.63
CA HIS A 32 -1.96 37.62 6.64
C HIS A 32 -3.13 38.41 7.26
N LEU A 33 -3.93 37.75 8.10
CA LEU A 33 -5.07 38.38 8.77
C LEU A 33 -4.62 39.47 9.75
N LEU A 34 -3.59 39.20 10.55
CA LEU A 34 -3.01 40.18 11.48
C LEU A 34 -2.33 41.36 10.75
N GLU A 35 -1.74 41.14 9.57
CA GLU A 35 -1.27 42.24 8.73
C GLU A 35 -2.42 43.12 8.23
N GLY A 36 -3.58 42.53 7.94
CA GLY A 36 -4.82 43.24 7.63
C GLY A 36 -5.30 44.10 8.82
N VAL A 37 -5.26 43.55 10.04
CA VAL A 37 -5.57 44.29 11.28
C VAL A 37 -4.61 45.46 11.49
N ARG A 38 -3.30 45.23 11.33
CA ARG A 38 -2.26 46.28 11.46
C ARG A 38 -2.43 47.39 10.43
N LYS A 39 -2.93 47.06 9.24
CA LYS A 39 -3.26 48.03 8.18
C LYS A 39 -4.64 48.69 8.37
N GLY A 40 -5.41 48.30 9.39
CA GLY A 40 -6.75 48.83 9.67
C GLY A 40 -7.85 48.31 8.74
N ALA A 41 -7.57 47.30 7.90
CA ALA A 41 -8.56 46.72 6.99
C ALA A 41 -9.54 45.76 7.69
N LEU A 42 -9.19 45.30 8.90
CA LEU A 42 -9.94 44.31 9.65
C LEU A 42 -9.85 44.57 11.15
N THR A 43 -10.86 44.18 11.92
CA THR A 43 -10.75 44.13 13.39
C THR A 43 -10.12 42.81 13.83
N GLU A 44 -9.58 42.76 15.05
CA GLU A 44 -8.98 41.53 15.61
C GLU A 44 -9.99 40.39 15.71
N GLU A 45 -11.23 40.70 16.09
CA GLU A 45 -12.35 39.75 16.16
C GLU A 45 -12.69 39.16 14.77
N GLN A 46 -12.74 40.00 13.74
CA GLN A 46 -12.99 39.55 12.37
C GLN A 46 -11.83 38.69 11.83
N ALA A 47 -10.60 38.98 12.24
CA ALA A 47 -9.43 38.17 11.88
C ALA A 47 -9.53 36.78 12.50
N GLU A 48 -9.83 36.68 13.80
CA GLU A 48 -9.96 35.39 14.47
C GLU A 48 -11.13 34.57 13.91
N ALA A 49 -12.30 35.19 13.69
CA ALA A 49 -13.45 34.50 13.11
C ALA A 49 -13.15 33.92 11.71
N LYS A 50 -12.43 34.67 10.86
CA LYS A 50 -11.99 34.16 9.54
C LYS A 50 -10.94 33.05 9.68
N PHE A 51 -10.05 33.16 10.66
CA PHE A 51 -9.04 32.14 10.91
C PHE A 51 -9.68 30.83 11.38
N GLU A 52 -10.60 30.87 12.34
CA GLU A 52 -11.33 29.70 12.83
C GLU A 52 -12.14 29.03 11.72
N ALA A 53 -12.85 29.81 10.90
CA ALA A 53 -13.58 29.28 9.74
C ALA A 53 -12.64 28.58 8.76
N TRP A 54 -11.48 29.18 8.48
CA TRP A 54 -10.47 28.57 7.62
C TRP A 54 -9.89 27.28 8.22
N VAL A 55 -9.60 27.25 9.53
CA VAL A 55 -9.11 26.05 10.22
C VAL A 55 -10.13 24.93 10.12
N SER A 56 -11.40 25.21 10.45
CA SER A 56 -12.48 24.23 10.37
C SER A 56 -12.66 23.68 8.95
N GLU A 57 -12.62 24.53 7.92
CA GLU A 57 -12.69 24.09 6.52
C GLU A 57 -11.52 23.16 6.16
N LYS A 58 -10.30 23.46 6.64
CA LYS A 58 -9.13 22.61 6.41
C LYS A 58 -9.23 21.30 7.16
N GLU A 59 -9.63 21.30 8.42
CA GLU A 59 -9.84 20.10 9.24
C GLU A 59 -10.87 19.18 8.59
N ASN A 60 -12.03 19.72 8.17
CA ASN A 60 -13.06 18.94 7.46
C ASN A 60 -12.52 18.28 6.18
N LYS A 61 -11.69 18.97 5.41
CA LYS A 61 -11.04 18.40 4.21
C LYS A 61 -10.05 17.30 4.54
N ILE A 62 -9.34 17.42 5.66
CA ILE A 62 -8.39 16.41 6.13
C ILE A 62 -9.14 15.18 6.62
N GLU A 63 -10.16 15.39 7.45
CA GLU A 63 -11.02 14.31 7.96
C GLU A 63 -11.69 13.54 6.84
N GLY A 64 -12.24 14.21 5.82
CA GLY A 64 -12.82 13.55 4.65
C GLY A 64 -11.82 12.66 3.90
N LYS A 65 -10.56 13.09 3.77
CA LYS A 65 -9.49 12.26 3.19
C LYS A 65 -9.13 11.07 4.07
N VAL A 66 -9.02 11.29 5.38
CA VAL A 66 -8.71 10.23 6.35
C VAL A 66 -9.81 9.16 6.33
N GLN A 67 -11.07 9.57 6.34
CA GLN A 67 -12.22 8.67 6.25
C GLN A 67 -12.18 7.85 4.95
N SER A 68 -12.02 8.51 3.79
CA SER A 68 -11.93 7.82 2.50
C SER A 68 -10.77 6.82 2.42
N LEU A 69 -9.59 7.15 2.95
CA LEU A 69 -8.45 6.23 2.98
C LEU A 69 -8.71 5.02 3.90
N ASN A 70 -9.34 5.25 5.06
CA ASN A 70 -9.69 4.18 5.98
C ASN A 70 -10.74 3.23 5.37
N GLU A 71 -11.76 3.76 4.72
CA GLU A 71 -12.78 2.99 4.02
C GLU A 71 -12.16 2.15 2.89
N ALA A 72 -11.29 2.75 2.07
CA ALA A 72 -10.58 2.04 1.01
C ALA A 72 -9.68 0.91 1.56
N ALA A 73 -8.97 1.18 2.67
CA ALA A 73 -8.13 0.17 3.33
C ALA A 73 -8.97 -0.98 3.92
N GLN A 74 -10.12 -0.67 4.52
CA GLN A 74 -11.03 -1.68 5.06
C GLN A 74 -11.65 -2.53 3.93
N ALA A 75 -12.09 -1.91 2.84
CA ALA A 75 -12.64 -2.60 1.67
C ALA A 75 -11.60 -3.52 1.00
N SER A 76 -10.36 -3.03 0.84
CA SER A 76 -9.26 -3.85 0.31
C SER A 76 -8.96 -5.04 1.22
N ARG A 77 -8.94 -4.83 2.54
CA ARG A 77 -8.71 -5.89 3.52
C ARG A 77 -9.83 -6.94 3.50
N SER A 78 -11.09 -6.52 3.47
CA SER A 78 -12.22 -7.46 3.44
C SER A 78 -12.25 -8.25 2.14
N ALA A 79 -11.98 -7.62 1.00
CA ALA A 79 -11.87 -8.30 -0.29
C ALA A 79 -10.74 -9.35 -0.29
N ARG A 80 -9.56 -9.00 0.25
CA ARG A 80 -8.45 -9.96 0.36
C ARG A 80 -8.79 -11.14 1.27
N LEU A 81 -9.43 -10.88 2.42
CA LEU A 81 -9.85 -11.95 3.33
C LEU A 81 -10.93 -12.86 2.73
N ALA A 82 -11.86 -12.31 1.94
CA ALA A 82 -12.87 -13.09 1.23
C ALA A 82 -12.23 -14.01 0.18
N ALA A 83 -11.31 -13.49 -0.63
CA ALA A 83 -10.57 -14.28 -1.60
C ALA A 83 -9.72 -15.39 -0.93
N GLU A 84 -9.05 -15.09 0.19
CA GLU A 84 -8.31 -16.09 0.97
C GLU A 84 -9.24 -17.17 1.56
N ALA A 85 -10.44 -16.80 2.01
CA ALA A 85 -11.42 -17.74 2.55
C ALA A 85 -11.97 -18.68 1.48
N GLU A 86 -12.26 -18.18 0.27
CA GLU A 86 -12.69 -19.00 -0.87
C GLU A 86 -11.62 -20.03 -1.23
N VAL A 87 -10.36 -19.62 -1.33
CA VAL A 87 -9.23 -20.51 -1.61
C VAL A 87 -9.07 -21.55 -0.48
N ASN A 88 -9.21 -21.14 0.78
CA ASN A 88 -9.11 -22.05 1.93
C ASN A 88 -10.24 -23.10 1.92
N ASN A 89 -11.47 -22.67 1.65
CA ASN A 89 -12.63 -23.56 1.57
C ASN A 89 -12.50 -24.53 0.39
N ALA A 90 -12.03 -24.08 -0.77
CA ALA A 90 -11.75 -24.94 -1.92
C ALA A 90 -10.66 -25.98 -1.60
N ARG A 91 -9.58 -25.57 -0.91
CA ARG A 91 -8.53 -26.50 -0.45
C ARG A 91 -9.07 -27.51 0.56
N LYS A 92 -9.91 -27.09 1.52
CA LYS A 92 -10.56 -28.00 2.48
C LYS A 92 -11.43 -29.03 1.77
N ALA A 93 -12.30 -28.60 0.85
CA ALA A 93 -13.15 -29.50 0.09
C ALA A 93 -12.35 -30.50 -0.76
N ALA A 94 -11.24 -30.07 -1.38
CA ALA A 94 -10.35 -30.96 -2.12
C ALA A 94 -9.67 -32.00 -1.22
N ILE A 95 -9.24 -31.61 -0.02
CA ILE A 95 -8.65 -32.52 0.97
C ILE A 95 -9.70 -33.51 1.51
N GLU A 96 -10.92 -33.06 1.77
CA GLU A 96 -12.03 -33.93 2.18
C GLU A 96 -12.42 -34.92 1.08
N ALA A 97 -12.46 -34.49 -0.18
CA ALA A 97 -12.70 -35.37 -1.31
C ALA A 97 -11.57 -36.42 -1.50
N ALA A 98 -10.32 -36.02 -1.28
CA ALA A 98 -9.18 -36.94 -1.36
C ALA A 98 -9.09 -37.92 -0.19
N ASN A 99 -9.62 -37.55 0.99
CA ASN A 99 -9.65 -38.41 2.19
C ASN A 99 -10.97 -39.16 2.37
N ALA A 100 -11.97 -38.91 1.53
CA ALA A 100 -13.21 -39.70 1.53
C ALA A 100 -12.85 -41.15 1.22
N PRO A 101 -13.31 -42.14 2.03
CA PRO A 101 -12.94 -43.52 1.85
C PRO A 101 -13.35 -43.98 0.45
N VAL A 102 -12.35 -44.40 -0.34
CA VAL A 102 -12.57 -45.22 -1.53
C VAL A 102 -13.42 -46.39 -1.06
N VAL A 103 -14.69 -46.39 -1.44
CA VAL A 103 -15.52 -47.59 -1.37
C VAL A 103 -14.74 -48.63 -2.16
N GLU A 104 -14.25 -49.61 -1.41
CA GLU A 104 -13.74 -50.88 -1.89
C GLU A 104 -14.88 -51.55 -2.68
N GLU A 105 -15.07 -51.14 -3.93
CA GLU A 105 -15.50 -52.08 -4.95
C GLU A 105 -14.28 -52.98 -5.15
N ALA A 106 -14.24 -54.06 -4.38
CA ALA A 106 -13.34 -55.17 -4.65
C ALA A 106 -13.82 -55.88 -5.92
N PRO A 107 -13.04 -55.89 -7.02
CA PRO A 107 -12.91 -57.08 -7.82
C PRO A 107 -11.78 -57.90 -7.20
N ALA A 108 -12.11 -58.67 -6.17
CA ALA A 108 -11.27 -59.77 -5.75
C ALA A 108 -11.55 -60.96 -6.67
N GLU A 109 -10.55 -61.28 -7.49
CA GLU A 109 -10.16 -62.63 -7.93
C GLU A 109 -11.25 -63.56 -8.48
N GLU A 110 -11.28 -63.67 -9.81
CA GLU A 110 -11.41 -64.99 -10.44
C GLU A 110 -10.02 -65.39 -10.94
N ALA A 111 -9.50 -66.46 -10.34
CA ALA A 111 -8.19 -67.02 -10.56
C ALA A 111 -8.13 -67.90 -11.83
N THR A 112 -6.89 -68.28 -12.19
CA THR A 112 -6.46 -69.30 -13.21
C THR A 112 -6.33 -68.72 -14.63
N GLU A 113 -5.17 -68.70 -15.30
CA GLU A 113 -4.33 -69.85 -15.68
C GLU A 113 -2.94 -69.40 -16.22
N GLU A 114 -1.88 -70.03 -15.70
CA GLU A 114 -0.64 -70.50 -16.37
C GLU A 114 0.38 -69.53 -17.08
N ALA A 115 1.50 -69.26 -16.38
CA ALA A 115 2.94 -69.38 -16.73
C ALA A 115 3.44 -69.48 -18.21
N PRO A 116 4.77 -69.31 -18.51
CA PRO A 116 5.82 -68.46 -17.91
C PRO A 116 6.81 -67.80 -18.94
N ALA A 117 7.67 -66.90 -18.41
CA ALA A 117 9.08 -66.65 -18.75
C ALA A 117 9.52 -66.12 -20.15
N ALA A 118 10.17 -64.94 -20.16
CA ALA A 118 11.48 -64.71 -20.79
C ALA A 118 12.13 -63.40 -20.29
N GLU A 119 13.37 -63.56 -19.79
CA GLU A 119 14.57 -62.68 -19.78
C GLU A 119 14.40 -61.14 -19.95
N ALA A 120 14.83 -60.30 -18.99
CA ALA A 120 16.22 -59.98 -18.58
C ALA A 120 16.99 -59.08 -19.57
N THR A 121 17.78 -58.13 -19.00
CA THR A 121 18.87 -57.32 -19.61
C THR A 121 18.36 -56.01 -20.26
N GLU A 122 18.84 -54.78 -20.02
CA GLU A 122 19.95 -54.18 -19.25
C GLU A 122 19.82 -52.64 -19.28
N GLU A 123 20.52 -51.96 -18.36
CA GLU A 123 21.21 -50.66 -18.50
C GLU A 123 20.49 -49.40 -19.05
N THR A 124 20.15 -48.39 -18.23
CA THR A 124 20.98 -47.24 -17.74
C THR A 124 21.02 -46.01 -18.69
N PRO A 125 21.22 -44.79 -18.13
CA PRO A 125 20.56 -43.55 -18.53
C PRO A 125 21.50 -42.58 -19.28
N ALA A 126 20.94 -41.57 -19.95
CA ALA A 126 21.54 -40.23 -20.10
C ALA A 126 20.69 -39.32 -21.02
N ALA A 127 20.39 -38.12 -20.53
CA ALA A 127 20.37 -36.82 -21.25
C ALA A 127 19.55 -35.83 -20.38
N GLU A 128 20.18 -35.09 -19.46
CA GLU A 128 20.82 -33.77 -19.73
C GLU A 128 19.75 -32.67 -19.85
N VAL A 129 19.44 -31.94 -18.77
CA VAL A 129 20.15 -30.76 -18.24
C VAL A 129 20.39 -29.69 -19.30
N ALA A 130 19.50 -28.72 -19.36
CA ALA A 130 19.71 -27.36 -19.88
C ALA A 130 18.57 -26.49 -19.32
N GLU A 131 18.73 -25.28 -18.83
CA GLU A 131 19.88 -24.48 -18.46
C GLU A 131 19.30 -23.34 -17.63
N GLU A 132 19.96 -23.03 -16.52
CA GLU A 132 19.72 -21.88 -15.68
C GLU A 132 20.34 -20.65 -16.37
N ALA A 133 19.61 -19.52 -16.42
CA ALA A 133 20.20 -18.23 -16.80
C ALA A 133 19.77 -17.14 -15.80
N PRO A 134 20.67 -16.74 -14.89
CA PRO A 134 20.61 -15.49 -14.15
C PRO A 134 21.62 -14.47 -14.72
N ALA A 135 21.12 -13.30 -15.11
CA ALA A 135 21.85 -12.03 -15.30
C ALA A 135 20.75 -10.96 -15.37
N GLU A 136 20.80 -9.79 -14.73
CA GLU A 136 21.91 -8.85 -14.72
C GLU A 136 21.73 -7.82 -13.59
N GLU A 137 22.86 -7.35 -13.07
CA GLU A 137 23.04 -6.39 -11.98
C GLU A 137 23.41 -5.00 -12.56
N ALA A 138 22.94 -3.92 -11.91
CA ALA A 138 23.54 -2.58 -11.81
C ALA A 138 23.94 -1.76 -13.07
N THR A 139 23.23 -0.65 -13.32
CA THR A 139 23.72 0.74 -13.60
C THR A 139 22.46 1.63 -13.80
N GLU A 140 22.35 2.94 -13.52
CA GLU A 140 23.28 4.02 -13.22
C GLU A 140 22.49 5.19 -12.60
N GLU A 141 23.18 5.93 -11.74
CA GLU A 141 22.82 7.17 -11.07
C GLU A 141 22.98 8.38 -12.03
N ALA A 142 22.01 9.29 -12.08
CA ALA A 142 22.22 10.65 -12.59
C ALA A 142 21.17 11.63 -12.04
N PRO A 143 21.59 12.66 -11.28
CA PRO A 143 20.96 13.96 -11.33
C PRO A 143 21.95 15.00 -11.88
N ALA A 144 21.67 15.50 -13.09
CA ALA A 144 22.36 16.66 -13.66
C ALA A 144 21.70 17.96 -13.20
N GLU A 145 22.55 18.89 -12.77
CA GLU A 145 22.28 20.32 -12.59
C GLU A 145 21.67 20.94 -13.85
N GLU A 146 20.69 21.83 -13.69
CA GLU A 146 20.45 22.93 -14.62
C GLU A 146 20.26 24.23 -13.82
N SER A 147 21.32 25.04 -13.79
CA SER A 147 21.24 26.49 -13.67
C SER A 147 21.23 27.06 -15.09
N ALA A 148 20.16 27.74 -15.50
CA ALA A 148 20.21 28.90 -16.38
C ALA A 148 18.83 29.58 -16.46
N GLU A 149 18.87 30.90 -16.22
CA GLU A 149 17.84 31.94 -16.42
C GLU A 149 16.89 32.28 -15.25
#